data_AF-A0A1W1ZTS4-F1
#
_entry.id   AF-A0A1W1ZTS4-F1
#
_cell.length_a   1.000
_cell.length_b   1.000
_cell.length_c   1.000
_cell.angle_alpha   90.00
_cell.angle_beta   90.00
_cell.angle_gamma   90.00
#
_symmetry.space_group_name_H-M   'P 1'
#
loop_
_entity.id
_entity.type
_entity.pdbx_description
1 polymer ?
#
loop_
_entity_poly.entity_id
_entity_poly.type
_entity_poly.pdbx_seq_one_letter_code
_entity_poly.pdbx_strand_id
1 'polypeptide(L)'
;MKIRNNDELKLFEETLDRCEASVLVVTAQGEQYDLKDPAQRYIGITAMLQGEGLNEPELFASSYKDEMKFFDYLNRVEALAA
;
A
#
# COMPACT_ATOMS: atom_id res chain seq x y z
N MET A 1 -1.62 3.50 -5.94
CA MET A 1 -0.50 2.55 -6.24
C MET A 1 -1.14 1.19 -6.44
N LYS A 2 -0.79 0.46 -7.50
CA LYS A 2 -1.38 -0.85 -7.78
C LYS A 2 -0.42 -1.98 -7.40
N ILE A 3 -0.94 -3.01 -6.72
CA ILE A 3 -0.24 -4.27 -6.45
C ILE A 3 -0.66 -5.27 -7.52
N ARG A 4 0.29 -5.83 -8.27
CA ARG A 4 0.02 -6.57 -9.51
C ARG A 4 0.06 -8.09 -9.37
N ASN A 5 0.81 -8.59 -8.40
CA ASN A 5 1.02 -10.03 -8.21
C ASN A 5 1.34 -10.36 -6.74
N ASN A 6 1.48 -11.66 -6.44
CA ASN A 6 1.71 -12.15 -5.09
C ASN A 6 3.08 -11.75 -4.51
N ASP A 7 4.11 -11.58 -5.35
CA ASP A 7 5.44 -11.18 -4.88
C ASP A 7 5.46 -9.70 -4.46
N GLU A 8 4.82 -8.83 -5.26
CA GLU A 8 4.58 -7.44 -4.88
C GLU A 8 3.72 -7.34 -3.61
N LEU A 9 2.67 -8.15 -3.48
CA LEU A 9 1.82 -8.17 -2.29
C LEU A 9 2.61 -8.54 -1.04
N LYS A 10 3.41 -9.61 -1.10
CA LYS A 10 4.23 -10.04 0.03
C LYS A 10 5.21 -8.94 0.45
N LEU A 11 5.86 -8.31 -0.53
CA LEU A 11 6.78 -7.22 -0.29
C LEU A 11 6.10 -5.97 0.32
N PHE A 12 4.86 -5.71 -0.10
CA PHE A 12 4.04 -4.63 0.44
C PHE A 12 3.68 -4.89 1.90
N GLU A 13 3.28 -6.12 2.24
CA GLU A 13 2.99 -6.53 3.61
C GLU A 13 4.24 -6.45 4.51
N GLU A 14 5.40 -6.90 4.03
CA GLU A 14 6.68 -6.76 4.74
C GLU A 14 7.03 -5.27 4.99
N THR A 15 6.73 -4.41 4.03
CA THR A 15 6.92 -2.96 4.14
C THR A 15 5.99 -2.35 5.18
N LEU A 16 4.70 -2.73 5.17
CA LEU A 16 3.70 -2.30 6.14
C LEU A 16 4.03 -2.72 7.57
N ASP A 17 4.54 -3.94 7.76
CA ASP A 17 4.91 -4.45 9.07
C ASP A 17 6.06 -3.66 9.70
N ARG A 18 6.94 -3.10 8.87
CA ARG A 18 8.03 -2.20 9.29
C ARG A 18 7.59 -0.76 9.52
N CYS A 19 6.38 -0.37 9.10
CA CYS A 19 5.88 0.99 9.34
C CYS A 19 5.47 1.17 10.79
N GLU A 20 5.77 2.33 11.37
CA GLU A 20 5.52 2.62 12.79
C GLU A 20 4.25 3.46 12.99
N ALA A 21 3.94 4.34 12.04
CA ALA A 21 2.78 5.22 12.08
C ALA A 21 1.67 4.76 11.11
N SER A 22 0.51 5.42 11.17
CA SER A 22 -0.64 5.13 10.30
C SER A 22 -0.26 5.18 8.81
N VAL A 23 -0.82 4.24 8.07
CA VAL A 23 -0.69 4.15 6.61
C VAL A 23 -2.10 4.01 6.04
N LEU A 24 -2.57 5.04 5.35
CA LEU A 24 -3.93 5.10 4.85
C LEU A 24 -4.01 4.68 3.39
N VAL A 25 -5.01 3.89 3.07
CA VAL A 25 -5.51 3.71 1.70
C VAL A 25 -6.76 4.57 1.56
N VAL A 26 -6.77 5.44 0.55
CA VAL A 26 -7.92 6.29 0.21
C VAL A 26 -8.45 5.89 -1.16
N THR A 27 -9.71 5.45 -1.24
CA THR A 27 -10.33 5.09 -2.52
C THR A 27 -10.73 6.34 -3.30
N ALA A 28 -10.99 6.20 -4.61
CA ALA A 28 -11.49 7.31 -5.43
C ALA A 28 -12.85 7.86 -4.94
N GLN A 29 -13.61 7.05 -4.19
CA GLN A 29 -14.87 7.43 -3.55
C GLN A 29 -14.68 8.15 -2.21
N GLY A 30 -13.44 8.25 -1.72
CA GLY A 30 -13.08 8.94 -0.48
C GLY A 30 -13.15 8.06 0.78
N GLU A 31 -13.36 6.75 0.64
CA GLU A 31 -13.26 5.82 1.77
C GLU A 31 -11.82 5.72 2.23
N GLN A 32 -11.61 5.56 3.54
CA GLN A 32 -10.27 5.52 4.13
C GLN A 32 -10.11 4.28 4.99
N TYR A 33 -8.99 3.58 4.80
CA TYR A 33 -8.64 2.38 5.54
C TYR A 33 -7.23 2.52 6.11
N ASP A 34 -7.08 2.48 7.44
CA ASP A 34 -5.76 2.45 8.07
C ASP A 34 -5.20 1.02 8.05
N LEU A 35 -4.14 0.81 7.27
CA LEU A 35 -3.49 -0.49 7.11
C LEU A 35 -2.73 -0.94 8.37
N LYS A 36 -2.54 -0.06 9.36
CA LYS A 36 -2.02 -0.44 10.67
C LYS A 36 -3.10 -0.99 11.60
N ASP A 37 -4.38 -0.74 11.32
CA ASP A 37 -5.49 -1.38 12.03
C ASP A 37 -5.77 -2.77 11.42
N PRO A 38 -5.59 -3.87 12.18
CA PRO A 38 -5.84 -5.23 11.68
C PRO A 38 -7.26 -5.43 11.13
N ALA A 39 -8.26 -4.73 11.65
CA ALA A 39 -9.63 -4.85 11.19
C ALA A 39 -9.84 -4.22 9.80
N GLN A 40 -9.04 -3.22 9.44
CA GLN A 40 -9.15 -2.47 8.19
C GLN A 40 -8.14 -2.92 7.14
N ARG A 41 -6.99 -3.48 7.56
CA ARG A 41 -5.88 -3.86 6.68
C ARG A 41 -6.30 -4.74 5.51
N TYR A 42 -7.08 -5.79 5.75
CA TYR A 42 -7.54 -6.68 4.68
C TYR A 42 -8.40 -5.96 3.65
N ILE A 43 -9.29 -5.07 4.09
CA ILE A 43 -10.20 -4.32 3.23
C ILE A 43 -9.39 -3.32 2.39
N GLY A 44 -8.47 -2.58 3.02
CA GLY A 44 -7.60 -1.63 2.32
C GLY A 44 -6.68 -2.29 1.30
N ILE A 45 -6.07 -3.44 1.62
CA ILE A 45 -5.27 -4.23 0.66
C ILE A 45 -6.15 -4.72 -0.50
N THR A 46 -7.37 -5.17 -0.22
CA THR A 46 -8.32 -5.60 -1.26
C THR A 46 -8.66 -4.45 -2.21
N ALA A 47 -8.88 -3.23 -1.68
CA ALA A 47 -9.10 -2.05 -2.51
C ALA A 47 -7.91 -1.76 -3.43
N MET A 48 -6.67 -1.89 -2.92
CA MET A 48 -5.44 -1.71 -3.70
C MET A 48 -5.25 -2.75 -4.82
N LEU A 49 -5.75 -3.96 -4.63
CA LEU A 49 -5.73 -5.03 -5.64
C LEU A 49 -6.80 -4.85 -6.73
N GLN A 50 -7.96 -4.28 -6.36
CA GLN A 50 -9.12 -4.16 -7.25
C GLN A 50 -9.17 -2.83 -8.02
N GLY A 51 -8.51 -1.79 -7.52
CA GLY A 51 -8.51 -0.46 -8.16
C GLY A 51 -7.83 -0.46 -9.53
N GLU A 52 -8.46 0.20 -10.51
CA GLU A 52 -7.91 0.38 -11.86
C GLU A 52 -8.22 1.77 -12.43
N GLY A 53 -7.25 2.34 -13.15
CA GLY A 53 -7.42 3.62 -13.85
C GLY A 53 -7.82 4.75 -12.91
N LEU A 54 -8.94 5.42 -13.21
CA LEU A 54 -9.47 6.52 -12.39
C LEU A 54 -9.98 6.08 -11.01
N ASN A 55 -10.11 4.78 -10.77
CA ASN A 55 -10.51 4.21 -9.49
C ASN A 55 -9.32 3.64 -8.69
N GLU A 56 -8.08 3.92 -9.10
CA GLU A 56 -6.92 3.50 -8.32
C GLU A 56 -6.89 4.20 -6.96
N PRO A 57 -6.83 3.45 -5.86
CA PRO A 57 -6.67 4.05 -4.55
C PRO A 57 -5.26 4.64 -4.36
N GLU A 58 -5.21 5.65 -3.51
CA GLU A 58 -4.00 6.36 -3.11
C GLU A 58 -3.51 5.87 -1.75
N LEU A 59 -2.19 5.86 -1.57
CA LEU A 59 -1.53 5.41 -0.34
C LEU A 59 -0.86 6.60 0.33
N PHE A 60 -1.13 6.80 1.61
CA PHE A 60 -0.56 7.89 2.41
C PHE A 60 0.15 7.34 3.64
N ALA A 61 1.43 7.65 3.79
CA ALA A 61 2.17 7.41 5.01
C ALA A 61 2.14 8.67 5.88
N SER A 62 1.81 8.52 7.15
CA SER A 62 1.75 9.66 8.10
C SER A 62 3.12 10.13 8.59
N SER A 63 4.20 9.42 8.26
CA SER A 63 5.57 9.80 8.63
C SER A 63 6.53 9.70 7.45
N TYR A 64 7.47 10.64 7.38
CA TYR A 64 8.55 10.63 6.38
C TYR A 64 9.35 9.32 6.40
N LYS A 65 9.58 8.75 7.60
CA LYS A 65 10.30 7.48 7.75
C LYS A 65 9.54 6.30 7.16
N ASP A 66 8.22 6.32 7.17
CA ASP A 66 7.39 5.25 6.58
C ASP A 66 7.23 5.47 5.08
N GLU A 67 7.12 6.71 4.62
CA GLU A 67 7.14 7.08 3.21
C GLU A 67 8.42 6.57 2.52
N MET A 68 9.59 6.75 3.15
CA MET A 68 10.86 6.23 2.64
C MET A 68 10.88 4.69 2.51
N LYS A 69 10.14 3.96 3.34
CA LYS A 69 10.02 2.49 3.20
C LYS A 69 9.19 2.13 1.97
N PHE A 70 8.17 2.91 1.65
CA PHE A 70 7.38 2.71 0.43
C PHE A 70 8.13 3.13 -0.84
N PHE A 71 9.03 4.12 -0.76
CA PHE A 71 9.98 4.38 -1.84
C PHE A 71 10.92 3.20 -2.08
N ASP A 72 11.47 2.59 -1.03
CA ASP A 72 12.29 1.36 -1.15
C ASP A 72 11.48 0.19 -1.75
N TYR A 73 10.24 0.00 -1.30
CA TYR A 73 9.30 -0.95 -1.89
C TYR A 73 9.18 -0.76 -3.41
N LEU A 74 8.95 0.47 -3.89
CA LEU A 74 8.80 0.77 -5.31
C LEU A 74 10.04 0.38 -6.12
N ASN A 75 11.24 0.74 -5.62
CA ASN A 75 12.50 0.37 -6.27
C ASN A 75 12.67 -1.16 -6.36
N ARG A 76 12.29 -1.89 -5.31
CA ARG A 76 12.36 -3.35 -5.27
C ARG A 76 11.35 -4.00 -6.21
N VAL A 77 10.14 -3.44 -6.36
CA VAL A 77 9.16 -3.89 -7.35
C VAL A 77 9.66 -3.71 -8.78
N GLU A 78 10.25 -2.56 -9.10
CA GLU A 78 10.83 -2.32 -10.43
C GLU A 78 11.93 -3.34 -10.75
N ALA A 79 12.77 -3.67 -9.77
CA ALA A 79 13.82 -4.68 -9.93
C ALA A 79 13.28 -6.11 -10.15
N LEU A 80 12.08 -6.44 -9.65
CA LEU A 80 11.42 -7.73 -9.91
C LEU A 80 10.80 -7.83 -11.31
N ALA A 81 10.48 -6.68 -11.92
CA ALA A 81 9.87 -6.60 -13.24
C ALA A 81 10.91 -6.57 -14.40
N ALA A 82 12.19 -6.43 -14.07
CA ALA A 82 13.32 -6.40 -15.01
C ALA A 82 13.89 -7.81 -15.27
#